data_AF-A0A0C2CP93-F1
#
_entry.id   AF-A0A0C2CP93-F1
#
_cell.length_a   1.000
_cell.length_b   1.000
_cell.length_c   1.000
_cell.angle_alpha   90.00
_cell.angle_beta   90.00
_cell.angle_gamma   90.00
#
_symmetry.space_group_name_H-M   'P 1'
#
loop_
_entity.id
_entity.type
_entity.pdbx_description
1 polymer ?
#
loop_
_entity_poly.entity_id
_entity_poly.type
_entity_poly.pdbx_seq_one_letter_code
_entity_poly.pdbx_strand_id
1 'polypeptide(L)' 'MSRRVEHGLFWLAVVALLVAHMFGVSQGERPLLCGWVPLDLAYRIGWITAAAALVFWMTGRLWPDNE' A
#
# COMPACT_ATOMS: atom_id res chain seq x y z
N MET A 1 -9.22 19.93 -5.66
CA MET A 1 -9.90 18.71 -5.18
C MET A 1 -10.38 19.01 -3.76
N SER A 2 -11.62 18.66 -3.38
CA SER A 2 -12.15 19.00 -2.05
C SER A 2 -11.44 18.19 -0.96
N ARG A 3 -11.06 18.80 0.18
CA ARG A 3 -10.42 18.13 1.33
C ARG A 3 -11.16 16.86 1.78
N ARG A 4 -12.49 16.83 1.64
CA ARG A 4 -13.32 15.65 1.97
C ARG A 4 -13.07 14.48 1.03
N VAL A 5 -12.80 14.75 -0.25
CA VAL A 5 -12.51 13.73 -1.26
C VAL A 5 -11.11 13.15 -1.04
N GLU A 6 -10.14 13.99 -0.66
CA GLU A 6 -8.78 13.55 -0.33
C GLU A 6 -8.74 12.67 0.93
N HIS A 7 -9.46 13.05 1.99
CA HIS A 7 -9.63 12.20 3.17
C HIS A 7 -10.35 10.87 2.86
N GLY A 8 -11.35 10.89 1.97
CA GLY A 8 -12.04 9.68 1.54
C GLY A 8 -11.11 8.71 0.80
N LEU A 9 -10.31 9.21 -0.14
CA LEU A 9 -9.32 8.41 -0.86
C LEU A 9 -8.23 7.87 0.07
N PHE A 10 -7.81 8.67 1.06
CA PHE A 10 -6.84 8.24 2.06
C PHE A 10 -7.35 7.04 2.86
N TRP A 11 -8.54 7.16 3.46
CA TRP A 11 -9.12 6.07 4.24
C TRP A 11 -9.40 4.83 3.40
N LEU A 12 -9.80 5.02 2.14
CA LEU A 12 -10.03 3.90 1.22
C LEU A 12 -8.72 3.17 0.90
N ALA A 13 -7.62 3.90 0.69
CA ALA A 13 -6.29 3.30 0.51
C ALA A 13 -5.82 2.56 1.78
N VAL A 14 -6.04 3.12 2.97
CA VAL A 14 -5.72 2.48 4.25
C VAL A 14 -6.52 1.19 4.47
N VAL A 15 -7.83 1.22 4.20
CA VAL A 15 -8.70 0.04 4.35
C VAL A 15 -8.33 -1.04 3.33
N ALA A 16 -8.05 -0.67 2.08
CA ALA A 16 -7.54 -1.60 1.08
C ALA A 16 -6.21 -2.23 1.51
N LEU A 17 -5.32 -1.42 2.11
CA LEU A 17 -4.09 -1.91 2.72
C LEU A 17 -4.37 -2.87 3.90
N LEU A 18 -5.33 -2.57 4.78
CA LEU A 18 -5.62 -3.45 5.91
C LEU A 18 -6.23 -4.79 5.46
N VAL A 19 -7.19 -4.74 4.52
CA VAL A 19 -7.86 -5.95 4.02
C VAL A 19 -6.86 -6.85 3.29
N ALA A 20 -6.04 -6.30 2.40
CA ALA A 20 -5.07 -7.12 1.69
C ALA A 20 -4.01 -7.70 2.64
N HIS A 21 -3.64 -6.99 3.72
CA HIS A 21 -2.76 -7.52 4.76
C HIS A 21 -3.38 -8.69 5.54
N MET A 22 -4.65 -8.55 5.94
CA MET A 22 -5.37 -9.59 6.69
C MET A 22 -5.66 -10.84 5.86
N PHE A 23 -5.83 -10.70 4.56
CA PHE A 23 -5.99 -11.82 3.62
C PHE A 23 -4.65 -12.46 3.20
N GLY A 24 -3.56 -12.16 3.92
CA GLY A 24 -2.25 -12.78 3.75
C GLY A 24 -2.36 -14.30 3.63
N VAL A 25 -2.24 -14.76 2.37
CA VAL A 25 -2.45 -16.13 1.92
C VAL A 25 -1.61 -17.09 2.76
N SER A 26 -2.27 -18.03 3.43
CA SER A 26 -1.66 -19.10 4.22
C SER A 26 -0.59 -19.82 3.39
N GLN A 27 0.67 -19.77 3.85
CA GLN A 27 1.83 -20.28 3.12
C GLN A 27 2.00 -21.78 3.29
N GLY A 28 1.15 -22.56 2.63
CA GLY A 28 1.30 -24.03 2.53
C GLY A 28 2.28 -24.45 1.44
N GLU A 29 2.38 -23.68 0.35
CA GLU A 29 3.29 -23.92 -0.79
C GLU A 29 3.79 -22.56 -1.29
N ARG A 30 5.08 -22.40 -1.58
CA ARG A 30 5.71 -21.13 -2.00
C ARG A 30 5.58 -20.98 -3.53
N PRO A 31 4.57 -20.27 -4.06
CA PRO A 31 4.40 -20.18 -5.49
C PRO A 31 5.34 -19.08 -6.03
N LEU A 32 5.87 -19.28 -7.23
CA LEU A 32 6.78 -18.34 -7.88
C LEU A 32 5.99 -17.46 -8.86
N LEU A 33 6.09 -16.13 -8.72
CA LEU A 33 5.65 -15.15 -9.69
C LEU A 33 6.54 -15.21 -10.93
N CYS A 34 5.94 -15.45 -12.09
CA CYS A 34 6.62 -15.65 -13.37
C CYS A 34 7.74 -16.72 -13.35
N GLY A 35 7.75 -17.63 -12.37
CA GLY A 35 8.76 -18.69 -12.21
C GLY A 35 10.10 -18.22 -11.61
N TRP A 36 10.26 -16.94 -11.27
CA TRP A 36 11.57 -16.36 -10.90
C TRP A 36 11.55 -15.69 -9.52
N VAL A 37 10.41 -15.09 -9.13
CA VAL A 37 10.31 -14.33 -7.87
C VAL A 37 9.33 -15.00 -6.92
N PRO A 38 9.69 -15.30 -5.65
CA PRO A 38 8.72 -15.79 -4.68
C PRO A 38 7.53 -14.82 -4.55
N LEU A 39 6.30 -15.33 -4.64
CA LEU A 39 5.10 -14.50 -4.51
C LEU A 39 5.07 -13.74 -3.17
N ASP A 40 5.58 -14.36 -2.10
CA ASP A 40 5.75 -13.68 -0.80
C ASP A 40 6.66 -12.46 -0.90
N LEU A 41 7.80 -12.58 -1.60
CA LEU A 41 8.74 -11.48 -1.76
C LEU A 41 8.13 -10.35 -2.59
N ALA A 42 7.48 -10.68 -3.71
CA ALA A 42 6.78 -9.71 -4.55
C ALA A 42 5.67 -8.99 -3.77
N TYR A 43 4.91 -9.74 -2.98
CA TYR A 43 3.88 -9.20 -2.09
C TYR A 43 4.48 -8.22 -1.08
N ARG A 44 5.54 -8.60 -0.36
CA ARG A 44 6.22 -7.71 0.60
C ARG A 44 6.77 -6.45 -0.05
N ILE A 45 7.40 -6.57 -1.21
CA ILE A 45 7.91 -5.40 -1.95
C ILE A 45 6.74 -4.48 -2.34
N GLY A 46 5.64 -5.05 -2.84
CA GLY A 46 4.42 -4.30 -3.14
C GLY A 46 3.90 -3.50 -1.94
N TRP A 47 3.91 -4.10 -0.74
CA TRP A 47 3.55 -3.40 0.50
C TRP A 47 4.47 -2.26 0.86
N ILE A 48 5.78 -2.50 0.81
CA ILE A 48 6.78 -1.49 1.13
C ILE A 48 6.63 -0.30 0.16
N THR A 49 6.45 -0.56 -1.13
CA THR A 49 6.22 0.47 -2.14
C THR A 49 4.91 1.22 -1.90
N ALA A 50 3.81 0.51 -1.59
CA ALA A 50 2.52 1.14 -1.32
C ALA A 50 2.57 2.03 -0.06
N ALA A 51 3.20 1.55 1.02
CA ALA A 51 3.40 2.33 2.23
C ALA A 51 4.27 3.57 1.99
N ALA A 52 5.38 3.41 1.25
CA ALA A 52 6.25 4.53 0.88
C ALA A 52 5.52 5.57 0.02
N ALA A 53 4.71 5.14 -0.94
CA ALA A 53 3.91 6.04 -1.78
C ALA A 53 2.85 6.79 -0.95
N LEU A 54 2.21 6.10 0.01
CA LEU A 54 1.24 6.72 0.92
C LEU A 54 1.91 7.82 1.77
N VAL A 55 3.06 7.52 2.35
CA VAL A 55 3.85 8.50 3.14
C VAL A 55 4.30 9.65 2.26
N PHE A 56 4.87 9.38 1.09
CA PHE A 56 5.29 10.43 0.16
C PHE A 56 4.11 11.34 -0.24
N TRP A 57 2.93 10.77 -0.48
CA TRP A 57 1.74 11.54 -0.81
C TRP A 57 1.25 12.38 0.37
N MET A 58 1.28 11.86 1.60
CA MET A 58 0.99 12.65 2.79
C MET A 58 1.96 13.84 2.93
N THR A 59 3.27 13.57 2.85
CA THR A 59 4.31 14.58 3.10
C THR A 59 4.39 15.61 1.98
N GLY A 60 4.25 15.21 0.71
CA GLY A 60 4.43 16.12 -0.42
C GLY A 60 3.17 16.87 -0.86
N ARG A 61 1.97 16.40 -0.49
CA ARG A 61 0.69 17.00 -0.94
C ARG A 61 -0.24 17.39 0.19
N LEU A 62 -0.31 16.59 1.26
CA LEU A 62 -1.28 16.81 2.34
C LEU A 62 -0.74 17.77 3.41
N TRP A 63 0.59 17.85 3.55
CA TRP A 63 1.30 18.79 4.39
C TRP A 63 2.04 19.81 3.52
N PRO A 64 1.35 20.85 2.97
CA PRO A 64 2.09 21.97 2.40
C PRO A 64 2.93 22.58 3.52
N ASP A 65 4.21 22.78 3.26
CA ASP A 65 5.06 23.60 4.12
C ASP A 65 4.37 24.95 4.28
N ASN A 66 3.80 25.17 5.48
CA ASN A 66 3.24 26.44 5.86
C ASN A 66 4.42 27.33 6.28
N GLU A 67 5.20 27.80 5.30
CA GLU A 67 6.10 28.95 5.48
C GLU A 67 5.43 30.21 4.90
#